data_AF-A0A1I8AQY6-F1
#
_entry.id   AF-A0A1I8AQY6-F1
#
_cell.length_a   1.000
_cell.length_b   1.000
_cell.length_c   1.000
_cell.angle_alpha   90.00
_cell.angle_beta   90.00
_cell.angle_gamma   90.00
#
_symmetry.space_group_name_H-M   'P 1'
#
loop_
_entity.id
_entity.type
_entity.pdbx_description
1 polymer ?
#
loop_
_entity_poly.entity_id
_entity_poly.type
_entity_poly.pdbx_seq_one_letter_code
_entity_poly.pdbx_strand_id
1 'polypeptide(L)'
;MYHKAVVHHASLSKNDRIANIWMGHSHFKDTPNRLSLERFRSTVLPALKSVLLDVHGFNIQSPSRLYPRNAMDSFFSSLHGRVLKIDTGYVGEKCIEFIARQIRVGYLRELKLRGKDWPESIKVTLKSFLKSPNCGFVDLRKTNLTVDLDLLSCIVRSFLKGDLRESVRFYGKPADGKVKELRRALLSRDNLPLFHGFPKPTVFVNTESLRMLLWTGPDPRRLFAYFPTEFIHICQL
;
A
#
# COMPACT_ATOMS: atom_id res chain seq x y z
N MET A 1 -19.99 1.76 19.86
CA MET A 1 -19.93 3.22 19.66
C MET A 1 -18.80 3.73 20.53
N TYR A 2 -17.67 4.17 19.96
CA TYR A 2 -16.52 4.62 20.76
C TYR A 2 -16.69 6.11 21.07
N HIS A 3 -16.91 6.46 22.34
CA HIS A 3 -16.83 7.85 22.78
C HIS A 3 -15.37 8.32 22.67
N LYS A 4 -15.08 9.17 21.68
CA LYS A 4 -13.76 9.82 21.56
C LYS A 4 -13.78 11.10 22.39
N ALA A 5 -12.93 11.16 23.40
CA ALA A 5 -12.65 12.40 24.11
C ALA A 5 -12.06 13.43 23.13
N VAL A 6 -12.57 14.66 23.17
CA VAL A 6 -12.03 15.79 22.40
C VAL A 6 -10.86 16.36 23.20
N VAL A 7 -9.63 16.12 22.73
CA VAL A 7 -8.42 16.66 23.33
C VAL A 7 -8.05 17.96 22.60
N HIS A 8 -7.80 19.03 23.35
CA HIS A 8 -7.38 20.30 22.77
C HIS A 8 -5.94 20.19 22.26
N HIS A 9 -5.63 20.66 21.05
CA HIS A 9 -4.28 20.51 20.46
C HIS A 9 -3.16 21.11 21.33
N ALA A 10 -3.47 22.14 22.12
CA ALA A 10 -2.53 22.77 23.06
C ALA A 10 -2.11 21.87 24.23
N SER A 11 -2.81 20.75 24.49
CA SER A 11 -2.44 19.80 25.55
C SER A 11 -1.55 18.66 25.05
N LEU A 12 -1.16 18.65 23.76
CA LEU A 12 -0.23 17.66 23.23
C LEU A 12 1.19 17.96 23.72
N SER A 13 1.81 16.97 24.33
CA SER A 13 3.20 16.94 24.78
C SER A 13 4.11 16.27 23.74
N LYS A 14 5.42 16.43 23.88
CA LYS A 14 6.44 15.73 23.07
C LYS A 14 6.41 14.18 23.22
N ASN A 15 5.79 13.70 24.30
CA ASN A 15 5.68 12.26 24.58
C ASN A 15 4.46 11.64 23.91
N ASP A 16 3.51 12.47 23.47
CA ASP A 16 2.34 11.97 22.76
C ASP A 16 2.72 11.42 21.39
N ARG A 17 1.94 10.43 20.94
CA ARG A 17 2.14 9.74 19.67
C ARG A 17 0.84 9.76 18.89
N ILE A 18 0.95 10.13 17.62
CA ILE A 18 -0.21 10.16 16.73
C ILE A 18 -0.42 8.74 16.21
N ALA A 19 -1.37 8.02 16.78
CA ALA A 19 -1.69 6.68 16.32
C ALA A 19 -2.19 6.70 14.87
N ASN A 20 -3.13 7.59 14.55
CA ASN A 20 -3.74 7.64 13.22
C ASN A 20 -4.10 9.05 12.78
N ILE A 21 -3.84 9.35 11.50
CA ILE A 21 -4.38 10.53 10.81
C ILE A 21 -5.46 10.05 9.84
N TRP A 22 -6.65 10.64 9.93
CA TRP A 22 -7.79 10.35 9.06
C TRP A 22 -8.20 11.61 8.31
N MET A 23 -8.32 11.52 6.99
CA MET A 23 -8.87 12.58 6.14
C MET A 23 -10.01 12.03 5.29
N GLY A 24 -11.10 12.79 5.20
CA GLY A 24 -12.23 12.45 4.33
C GLY A 24 -13.26 11.53 4.90
N HIS A 25 -13.32 11.40 6.21
CA HIS A 25 -14.34 10.59 6.85
C HIS A 25 -15.65 11.39 6.97
N SER A 26 -16.73 10.86 6.40
CA SER A 26 -18.06 11.48 6.41
C SER A 26 -18.64 11.74 7.80
N HIS A 27 -18.19 11.01 8.83
CA HIS A 27 -18.63 11.16 10.21
C HIS A 27 -18.23 12.48 10.87
N PHE A 28 -17.42 13.33 10.22
CA PHE A 28 -17.00 14.62 10.77
C PHE A 28 -17.85 15.81 10.30
N LYS A 29 -18.88 15.60 9.46
CA LYS A 29 -19.74 16.70 8.98
C LYS A 29 -20.38 17.50 10.12
N ASP A 30 -20.72 16.84 11.23
CA ASP A 30 -21.43 17.45 12.36
C ASP A 30 -20.51 17.81 13.52
N THR A 31 -19.20 17.90 13.30
CA THR A 31 -18.29 18.32 14.38
C THR A 31 -18.42 19.82 14.66
N PRO A 32 -18.62 20.23 15.93
CA PRO A 32 -18.82 21.64 16.29
C PRO A 32 -17.56 22.49 16.10
N ASN A 33 -16.38 21.85 16.09
CA ASN A 33 -15.09 22.53 16.03
C ASN A 33 -14.53 22.53 14.60
N ARG A 34 -15.20 23.23 13.68
CA ARG A 34 -14.68 23.44 12.32
C ARG A 34 -13.55 24.47 12.36
N LEU A 35 -12.38 24.08 11.86
CA LEU A 35 -11.25 25.00 11.67
C LEU A 35 -11.20 25.46 10.21
N SER A 36 -10.91 26.73 9.99
CA SER A 36 -10.60 27.22 8.64
C SER A 36 -9.32 26.56 8.13
N LEU A 37 -9.22 26.42 6.80
CA LEU A 37 -8.01 25.87 6.17
C LEU A 37 -6.75 26.68 6.52
N GLU A 38 -6.90 27.99 6.66
CA GLU A 38 -5.83 28.89 7.10
C GLU A 38 -5.37 28.58 8.52
N ARG A 39 -6.30 28.45 9.49
CA ARG A 39 -5.97 28.05 10.87
C ARG A 39 -5.35 26.66 10.93
N PHE A 40 -5.82 25.72 10.10
CA PHE A 40 -5.21 24.41 10.01
C PHE A 40 -3.73 24.52 9.58
N ARG A 41 -3.43 25.30 8.54
CA ARG A 41 -2.06 25.50 8.04
C ARG A 41 -1.17 26.22 9.04
N SER A 42 -1.67 27.26 9.70
CA SER A 42 -0.85 28.09 10.60
C SER A 42 -0.70 27.52 12.01
N THR A 43 -1.69 26.77 12.51
CA THR A 43 -1.74 26.33 13.91
C THR A 43 -1.58 24.81 14.04
N VAL A 44 -2.41 24.04 13.32
CA VAL A 44 -2.45 22.58 13.48
C VAL A 44 -1.27 21.92 12.80
N LEU A 45 -0.92 22.35 11.58
CA LEU A 45 0.14 21.71 10.81
C LEU A 45 1.52 21.81 11.48
N PRO A 46 1.94 22.97 12.06
CA PRO A 46 3.18 23.04 12.82
C PRO A 46 3.17 22.19 14.09
N ALA A 47 2.04 22.13 14.81
CA ALA A 47 1.89 21.27 15.98
C ALA A 47 1.95 19.78 15.62
N LEU A 48 1.38 19.40 14.47
CA LEU A 48 1.55 18.05 13.95
C LEU A 48 3.03 17.77 13.66
N LYS A 49 3.75 18.67 12.98
CA LYS A 49 5.19 18.48 12.69
C LYS A 49 6.02 18.17 13.94
N SER A 50 5.73 18.80 15.08
CA SER A 50 6.50 18.58 16.32
C SER A 50 6.20 17.24 17.00
N VAL A 51 5.00 16.66 16.80
CA VAL A 51 4.56 15.41 17.45
C VAL A 51 4.72 14.19 16.52
N LEU A 52 4.86 14.41 15.22
CA LEU A 52 4.99 13.38 14.18
C LEU A 52 6.38 12.74 14.11
N LEU A 53 6.89 12.22 15.23
CA LEU A 53 8.05 11.33 15.19
C LEU A 53 7.66 9.95 14.67
N ASP A 54 6.50 9.45 15.10
CA ASP A 54 5.96 8.13 14.74
C ASP A 54 4.45 8.18 14.55
N VAL A 55 3.99 7.80 13.36
CA VAL A 55 2.58 7.61 13.01
C VAL A 55 2.34 6.15 12.66
N HIS A 56 1.38 5.51 13.33
CA HIS A 56 1.07 4.12 12.99
C HIS A 56 0.25 4.04 11.70
N GLY A 57 -0.78 4.89 11.55
CA GLY A 57 -1.67 4.85 10.39
C GLY A 57 -1.90 6.21 9.75
N PHE A 58 -1.80 6.25 8.43
CA PHE A 58 -2.16 7.38 7.60
C PHE A 58 -3.25 6.97 6.63
N ASN A 59 -4.46 7.53 6.78
CA ASN A 59 -5.62 7.14 6.01
C ASN A 59 -6.33 8.34 5.38
N ILE A 60 -6.44 8.33 4.05
CA ILE A 60 -7.22 9.26 3.24
C ILE A 60 -8.29 8.45 2.51
N GLN A 61 -9.50 8.46 3.04
CA GLN A 61 -10.60 7.66 2.50
C GLN A 61 -11.36 8.35 1.36
N SER A 62 -11.32 9.69 1.31
CA SER A 62 -12.15 10.43 0.36
C SER A 62 -11.55 10.49 -1.04
N PRO A 63 -12.40 10.50 -2.09
CA PRO A 63 -11.98 10.80 -3.44
C PRO A 63 -11.22 12.13 -3.47
N SER A 64 -10.13 12.17 -4.23
CA SER A 64 -9.27 13.34 -4.41
C SER A 64 -10.00 14.61 -4.82
N ARG A 65 -11.18 14.48 -5.42
CA ARG A 65 -12.03 15.58 -5.87
C ARG A 65 -12.57 16.46 -4.74
N LEU A 66 -12.53 16.00 -3.49
CA LEU A 66 -13.08 16.75 -2.35
C LEU A 66 -12.10 17.72 -1.68
N TYR A 67 -10.81 17.66 -2.05
CA TYR A 67 -9.78 18.49 -1.42
C TYR A 67 -9.09 19.42 -2.42
N PRO A 68 -8.92 20.71 -2.07
CA PRO A 68 -8.06 21.59 -2.85
C PRO A 68 -6.65 20.99 -2.97
N ARG A 69 -6.17 20.79 -4.20
CA ARG A 69 -4.88 20.15 -4.49
C ARG A 69 -3.71 20.81 -3.73
N ASN A 70 -3.69 22.14 -3.69
CA ASN A 70 -2.69 22.92 -2.96
C ASN A 70 -2.67 22.64 -1.44
N ALA A 71 -3.82 22.32 -0.84
CA ALA A 71 -3.88 21.93 0.58
C ALA A 71 -3.25 20.56 0.80
N MET A 72 -3.56 19.59 -0.06
CA MET A 72 -2.97 18.25 0.01
C MET A 72 -1.47 18.28 -0.24
N ASP A 73 -1.02 19.04 -1.23
CA ASP A 73 0.41 19.16 -1.56
C ASP A 73 1.21 19.75 -0.38
N SER A 74 0.70 20.83 0.22
CA SER A 74 1.29 21.42 1.42
C SER A 74 1.34 20.41 2.57
N PHE A 75 0.25 19.66 2.75
CA PHE A 75 0.14 18.66 3.79
C PHE A 75 1.15 17.51 3.61
N PHE A 76 1.22 16.84 2.45
CA PHE A 76 2.22 15.78 2.19
C PHE A 76 3.66 16.29 2.28
N SER A 77 3.90 17.52 1.82
CA SER A 77 5.22 18.14 1.92
C SER A 77 5.64 18.34 3.36
N SER A 78 4.69 18.63 4.26
CA SER A 78 4.94 18.89 5.67
C SER A 78 5.10 17.64 6.55
N LEU A 79 4.56 16.49 6.14
CA LEU A 79 4.57 15.25 6.93
C LEU A 79 5.89 14.49 6.78
N HIS A 80 6.82 14.67 7.72
CA HIS A 80 8.11 13.97 7.71
C HIS A 80 8.19 12.75 8.65
N GLY A 81 7.17 12.53 9.48
CA GLY A 81 7.14 11.42 10.41
C GLY A 81 7.16 10.04 9.75
N ARG A 82 7.55 9.03 10.52
CA ARG A 82 7.54 7.63 10.10
C ARG A 82 6.10 7.12 10.04
N VAL A 83 5.72 6.50 8.92
CA VAL A 83 4.37 5.95 8.73
C VAL A 83 4.44 4.44 8.49
N LEU A 84 3.80 3.64 9.35
CA LEU A 84 3.74 2.18 9.17
C LEU A 84 2.70 1.75 8.13
N LYS A 85 1.62 2.53 7.96
CA LYS A 85 0.52 2.20 7.06
C LYS A 85 0.01 3.41 6.31
N ILE A 86 -0.12 3.28 5.00
CA ILE A 86 -0.76 4.27 4.13
C ILE A 86 -1.97 3.64 3.45
N ASP A 87 -3.15 4.25 3.59
CA ASP A 87 -4.34 3.97 2.77
C ASP A 87 -4.76 5.29 2.13
N THR A 88 -4.61 5.44 0.81
CA THR A 88 -4.84 6.74 0.15
C THR A 88 -5.32 6.61 -1.28
N GLY A 89 -6.10 7.61 -1.72
CA GLY A 89 -6.31 7.89 -3.14
C GLY A 89 -5.16 8.67 -3.77
N TYR A 90 -5.14 8.75 -5.11
CA TYR A 90 -4.24 9.65 -5.83
C TYR A 90 -4.75 11.09 -5.72
N VAL A 91 -3.96 11.96 -5.09
CA VAL A 91 -4.31 13.37 -4.79
C VAL A 91 -3.29 14.36 -5.36
N GLY A 92 -2.42 13.90 -6.26
CA GLY A 92 -1.34 14.69 -6.86
C GLY A 92 0.05 14.05 -6.64
N GLU A 93 1.05 14.61 -7.32
CA GLU A 93 2.42 14.08 -7.33
C GLU A 93 3.08 14.08 -5.95
N LYS A 94 2.76 15.05 -5.08
CA LYS A 94 3.26 15.08 -3.71
C LYS A 94 2.84 13.87 -2.88
N CYS A 95 1.73 13.22 -3.22
CA CYS A 95 1.34 11.94 -2.61
C CYS A 95 2.31 10.82 -3.00
N ILE A 96 2.73 10.77 -4.26
CA ILE A 96 3.71 9.78 -4.76
C ILE A 96 5.06 10.02 -4.10
N GLU A 97 5.53 11.28 -4.07
CA GLU A 97 6.77 11.66 -3.39
C GLU A 97 6.75 11.27 -1.90
N PHE A 98 5.61 11.49 -1.22
CA PHE A 98 5.42 11.09 0.17
C PHE A 98 5.53 9.57 0.36
N ILE A 99 4.82 8.78 -0.47
CA ILE A 99 4.89 7.32 -0.40
C ILE A 99 6.33 6.84 -0.65
N ALA A 100 6.99 7.35 -1.69
CA ALA A 100 8.38 7.02 -2.02
C ALA A 100 9.33 7.37 -0.86
N ARG A 101 9.13 8.53 -0.22
CA ARG A 101 9.88 8.92 0.98
C ARG A 101 9.67 7.93 2.12
N GLN A 102 8.43 7.53 2.43
CA GLN A 102 8.14 6.58 3.51
C GLN A 102 8.75 5.19 3.26
N ILE A 103 8.77 4.74 2.00
CA ILE A 103 9.45 3.50 1.59
C ILE A 103 10.96 3.63 1.80
N ARG A 104 11.56 4.76 1.41
CA ARG A 104 13.00 5.01 1.57
C ARG A 104 13.43 5.09 3.04
N VAL A 105 12.59 5.65 3.91
CA VAL A 105 12.86 5.67 5.36
C VAL A 105 12.79 4.25 5.94
N GLY A 106 12.07 3.35 5.27
CA GLY A 106 12.10 1.91 5.54
C GLY A 106 11.10 1.43 6.57
N TYR A 107 10.21 2.28 7.10
CA TYR A 107 9.25 1.86 8.14
C TYR A 107 7.88 1.45 7.59
N LEU A 108 7.58 1.80 6.33
CA LEU A 108 6.29 1.46 5.74
C LEU A 108 6.12 -0.07 5.69
N ARG A 109 4.98 -0.55 6.18
CA ARG A 109 4.59 -1.97 6.18
C ARG A 109 3.36 -2.27 5.36
N GLU A 110 2.39 -1.35 5.36
CA GLU A 110 1.15 -1.51 4.60
C GLU A 110 0.93 -0.35 3.63
N LEU A 111 0.63 -0.66 2.37
CA LEU A 111 0.26 0.29 1.34
C LEU A 111 -1.05 -0.12 0.66
N LYS A 112 -2.08 0.70 0.80
CA LYS A 112 -3.39 0.51 0.16
C LYS A 112 -3.64 1.70 -0.74
N LEU A 113 -3.72 1.43 -2.04
CA LEU A 113 -4.00 2.47 -3.02
C LEU A 113 -5.48 2.38 -3.44
N ARG A 114 -6.14 3.53 -3.58
CA ARG A 114 -7.56 3.67 -3.92
C ARG A 114 -7.77 4.62 -5.09
N GLY A 115 -8.89 4.50 -5.78
CA GLY A 115 -9.25 5.41 -6.89
C GLY A 115 -8.55 5.06 -8.20
N LYS A 116 -9.04 5.61 -9.31
CA LYS A 116 -8.71 5.19 -10.68
C LYS A 116 -7.74 6.12 -11.41
N ASP A 117 -7.19 7.09 -10.72
CA ASP A 117 -6.41 8.18 -11.32
C ASP A 117 -4.90 8.03 -11.07
N TRP A 118 -4.42 6.85 -10.67
CA TRP A 118 -2.99 6.67 -10.40
C TRP A 118 -2.18 6.66 -11.71
N PRO A 119 -1.11 7.46 -11.81
CA PRO A 119 -0.23 7.41 -12.96
C PRO A 119 0.65 6.16 -12.94
N GLU A 120 1.06 5.65 -14.10
CA GLU A 120 1.94 4.48 -14.22
C GLU A 120 3.30 4.68 -13.52
N SER A 121 3.75 5.92 -13.34
CA SER A 121 5.00 6.25 -12.63
C SER A 121 5.04 5.74 -11.18
N ILE A 122 3.89 5.54 -10.52
CA ILE A 122 3.83 4.94 -9.18
C ILE A 122 4.37 3.51 -9.15
N LYS A 123 4.38 2.79 -10.28
CA LYS A 123 4.92 1.42 -10.35
C LYS A 123 6.40 1.35 -9.96
N VAL A 124 7.20 2.38 -10.25
CA VAL A 124 8.61 2.44 -9.80
C VAL A 124 8.69 2.44 -8.27
N THR A 125 7.82 3.22 -7.63
CA THR A 125 7.70 3.28 -6.17
C THR A 125 7.18 1.96 -5.61
N LEU A 126 6.19 1.33 -6.24
CA LEU A 126 5.69 0.00 -5.84
C LEU A 126 6.75 -1.09 -5.96
N LYS A 127 7.53 -1.13 -7.05
CA LYS A 127 8.66 -2.06 -7.22
C LYS A 127 9.69 -1.88 -6.11
N SER A 128 9.96 -0.63 -5.70
CA SER A 128 10.86 -0.34 -4.58
C SER A 128 10.28 -0.83 -3.25
N PHE A 129 8.97 -0.66 -3.04
CA PHE A 129 8.32 -1.16 -1.83
C PHE A 129 8.32 -2.69 -1.75
N LEU A 130 8.00 -3.40 -2.83
CA LEU A 130 7.99 -4.87 -2.88
C LEU A 130 9.37 -5.51 -2.67
N LYS A 131 10.45 -4.72 -2.79
CA LYS A 131 11.83 -5.12 -2.47
C LYS A 131 12.25 -4.74 -1.06
N SER A 132 11.44 -3.97 -0.34
CA SER A 132 11.74 -3.55 1.03
C SER A 132 11.54 -4.73 1.99
N PRO A 133 12.44 -4.92 2.97
CA PRO A 133 12.30 -6.00 3.94
C PRO A 133 11.08 -5.88 4.85
N ASN A 134 10.52 -4.67 4.96
CA ASN A 134 9.37 -4.37 5.81
C ASN A 134 8.04 -4.40 5.04
N CYS A 135 8.03 -4.75 3.75
CA CYS A 135 6.79 -4.85 2.98
C CYS A 135 5.90 -6.00 3.48
N GLY A 136 4.87 -5.70 4.26
CA GLY A 136 3.91 -6.69 4.76
C GLY A 136 2.60 -6.74 3.98
N PHE A 137 2.10 -5.62 3.45
CA PHE A 137 0.80 -5.58 2.76
C PHE A 137 0.75 -4.57 1.63
N VAL A 138 0.27 -5.00 0.45
CA VAL A 138 -0.04 -4.13 -0.68
C VAL A 138 -1.42 -4.47 -1.26
N ASP A 139 -2.33 -3.49 -1.37
CA ASP A 139 -3.66 -3.68 -1.99
C ASP A 139 -3.92 -2.65 -3.08
N LEU A 140 -3.99 -3.15 -4.32
CA LEU A 140 -4.26 -2.39 -5.55
C LEU A 140 -5.65 -2.68 -6.13
N ARG A 141 -6.50 -3.51 -5.48
CA ARG A 141 -7.78 -3.98 -6.06
C ARG A 141 -8.72 -2.83 -6.45
N LYS A 142 -8.66 -1.74 -5.70
CA LYS A 142 -9.48 -0.53 -5.91
C LYS A 142 -8.78 0.53 -6.74
N THR A 143 -7.80 0.16 -7.58
CA THR A 143 -7.06 1.09 -8.46
C THR A 143 -7.26 0.82 -9.95
N ASN A 144 -6.73 1.69 -10.80
CA ASN A 144 -6.51 1.47 -12.23
C ASN A 144 -5.20 0.74 -12.53
N LEU A 145 -4.34 0.54 -11.51
CA LEU A 145 -3.08 -0.16 -11.67
C LEU A 145 -3.32 -1.67 -11.80
N THR A 146 -2.48 -2.30 -12.61
CA THR A 146 -2.47 -3.74 -12.83
C THR A 146 -1.16 -4.36 -12.33
N VAL A 147 -1.22 -5.63 -11.95
CA VAL A 147 -0.07 -6.46 -11.57
C VAL A 147 0.50 -7.05 -12.85
N ASP A 148 1.56 -6.44 -13.34
CA ASP A 148 2.36 -6.96 -14.43
C ASP A 148 3.41 -7.98 -13.94
N LEU A 149 4.10 -8.61 -14.90
CA LEU A 149 5.10 -9.63 -14.60
C LEU A 149 6.27 -9.04 -13.81
N ASP A 150 6.58 -7.76 -13.94
CA ASP A 150 7.68 -7.12 -13.23
C ASP A 150 7.36 -6.97 -11.73
N LEU A 151 6.16 -6.50 -11.39
CA LEU A 151 5.71 -6.41 -9.99
C LEU A 151 5.68 -7.79 -9.35
N LEU A 152 5.14 -8.79 -10.07
CA LEU A 152 5.14 -10.19 -9.64
C LEU A 152 6.57 -10.73 -9.45
N SER A 153 7.49 -10.42 -10.37
CA SER A 153 8.90 -10.83 -10.26
C SER A 153 9.60 -10.20 -9.06
N CYS A 154 9.29 -8.94 -8.73
CA CYS A 154 9.91 -8.24 -7.61
C CYS A 154 9.62 -8.93 -6.27
N ILE A 155 8.35 -9.25 -6.01
CA ILE A 155 7.96 -9.92 -4.76
C ILE A 155 8.52 -11.35 -4.69
N VAL A 156 8.43 -12.13 -5.77
CA VAL A 156 8.97 -13.51 -5.79
C VAL A 156 10.49 -13.53 -5.58
N ARG A 157 11.23 -12.63 -6.24
CA ARG A 157 12.70 -12.56 -6.06
C ARG A 157 13.08 -12.12 -4.64
N SER A 158 12.37 -11.15 -4.08
CA SER A 158 12.65 -10.68 -2.70
C SER A 158 12.35 -11.79 -1.68
N PHE A 159 11.28 -12.56 -1.90
CA PHE A 159 10.97 -13.75 -1.12
C PHE A 159 12.10 -14.80 -1.20
N LEU A 160 12.52 -15.16 -2.41
CA LEU A 160 13.55 -16.19 -2.62
C LEU A 160 14.91 -15.80 -2.03
N LYS A 161 15.21 -14.50 -1.95
CA LYS A 161 16.41 -13.98 -1.28
C LYS A 161 16.32 -13.97 0.25
N GLY A 162 15.13 -14.18 0.81
CA GLY A 162 14.88 -14.06 2.25
C GLY A 162 14.75 -12.61 2.73
N ASP A 163 14.67 -11.64 1.83
CA ASP A 163 14.59 -10.21 2.16
C ASP A 163 13.26 -9.88 2.88
N LEU A 164 12.19 -10.62 2.60
CA LEU A 164 10.86 -10.40 3.20
C LEU A 164 10.81 -10.93 4.64
N ARG A 165 10.74 -10.03 5.62
CA ARG A 165 10.74 -10.37 7.05
C ARG A 165 9.36 -10.75 7.61
N GLU A 166 8.31 -10.15 7.06
CA GLU A 166 6.94 -10.31 7.55
C GLU A 166 6.11 -11.18 6.61
N SER A 167 4.94 -11.64 7.09
CA SER A 167 3.95 -12.30 6.24
C SER A 167 3.44 -11.31 5.19
N VAL A 168 3.95 -11.43 3.96
CA VAL A 168 3.59 -10.53 2.87
C VAL A 168 2.22 -10.91 2.30
N ARG A 169 1.40 -9.92 2.01
CA ARG A 169 0.17 -10.05 1.21
C ARG A 169 0.12 -9.00 0.11
N PHE A 170 -0.14 -9.44 -1.12
CA PHE A 170 -0.26 -8.55 -2.27
C PHE A 170 -1.52 -8.86 -3.07
N TYR A 171 -2.33 -7.83 -3.33
CA TYR A 171 -3.56 -7.93 -4.12
C TYR A 171 -3.56 -6.95 -5.27
N GLY A 172 -4.01 -7.39 -6.44
CA GLY A 172 -4.26 -6.49 -7.57
C GLY A 172 -4.91 -7.19 -8.75
N LYS A 173 -5.29 -6.43 -9.78
CA LYS A 173 -5.83 -7.00 -11.03
C LYS A 173 -4.68 -7.46 -11.91
N PRO A 174 -4.69 -8.65 -12.51
CA PRO A 174 -3.61 -9.06 -13.41
C PRO A 174 -3.58 -8.15 -14.65
N ALA A 175 -2.38 -7.72 -15.05
CA ALA A 175 -2.19 -7.03 -16.32
C ALA A 175 -2.46 -7.97 -17.50
N ASP A 176 -2.80 -7.40 -18.65
CA ASP A 176 -2.85 -8.14 -19.91
C ASP A 176 -1.49 -8.78 -20.27
N GLY A 177 -1.50 -9.70 -21.24
CA GLY A 177 -0.31 -10.42 -21.68
C GLY A 177 0.14 -11.49 -20.67
N LYS A 178 1.41 -11.46 -20.26
CA LYS A 178 2.09 -12.56 -19.57
C LYS A 178 1.41 -13.02 -18.27
N VAL A 179 0.87 -12.11 -17.47
CA VAL A 179 0.19 -12.50 -16.21
C VAL A 179 -1.17 -13.17 -16.49
N LYS A 180 -1.89 -12.73 -17.53
CA LYS A 180 -3.10 -13.43 -18.01
C LYS A 180 -2.76 -14.75 -18.71
N GLU A 181 -1.66 -14.84 -19.44
CA GLU A 181 -1.16 -16.12 -19.99
C GLU A 181 -0.82 -17.11 -18.89
N LEU A 182 -0.10 -16.65 -17.86
CA LEU A 182 0.18 -17.44 -16.67
C LEU A 182 -1.12 -17.96 -16.07
N ARG A 183 -2.09 -17.05 -15.86
CA ARG A 183 -3.42 -17.44 -15.37
C ARG A 183 -4.10 -18.47 -16.30
N ARG A 184 -4.11 -18.26 -17.62
CA ARG A 184 -4.73 -19.19 -18.58
C ARG A 184 -4.11 -20.57 -18.49
N ALA A 185 -2.77 -20.67 -18.46
CA ALA A 185 -2.06 -21.93 -18.29
C ALA A 185 -2.44 -22.64 -16.97
N LEU A 186 -2.58 -21.88 -15.87
CA LEU A 186 -3.07 -22.41 -14.61
C LEU A 186 -4.50 -22.95 -14.73
N LEU A 187 -5.34 -22.36 -15.59
CA LEU A 187 -6.72 -22.78 -15.78
C LEU A 187 -6.87 -23.99 -16.72
N SER A 188 -6.01 -24.10 -17.75
CA SER A 188 -6.10 -25.13 -18.80
C SER A 188 -5.37 -26.43 -18.47
N ARG A 189 -4.62 -26.47 -17.36
CA ARG A 189 -3.69 -27.58 -17.03
C ARG A 189 -2.55 -27.74 -18.03
N ASP A 190 -2.27 -26.71 -18.83
CA ASP A 190 -1.15 -26.69 -19.76
C ASP A 190 0.19 -26.51 -19.04
N ASN A 191 1.27 -26.76 -19.77
CA ASN A 191 2.61 -26.40 -19.33
C ASN A 191 2.69 -24.89 -19.05
N LEU A 192 3.29 -24.54 -17.91
CA LEU A 192 3.49 -23.14 -17.56
C LEU A 192 4.39 -22.47 -18.60
N PRO A 193 4.00 -21.30 -19.14
CA PRO A 193 4.84 -20.57 -20.07
C PRO A 193 6.18 -20.22 -19.40
N LEU A 194 7.28 -20.52 -20.12
CA LEU A 194 8.62 -20.13 -19.69
C LEU A 194 8.83 -18.65 -19.96
N PHE A 195 8.64 -17.82 -18.95
CA PHE A 195 9.00 -16.41 -19.04
C PHE A 195 10.47 -16.22 -18.70
N HIS A 196 11.25 -15.74 -19.67
CA HIS A 196 12.68 -15.46 -19.48
C HIS A 196 12.91 -14.57 -18.25
N GLY A 197 13.72 -15.05 -17.30
CA GLY A 197 14.07 -14.35 -16.07
C GLY A 197 13.01 -14.38 -14.96
N PHE A 198 11.84 -14.98 -15.19
CA PHE A 198 10.84 -15.16 -14.13
C PHE A 198 11.20 -16.38 -13.25
N PRO A 199 11.19 -16.27 -11.91
CA PRO A 199 11.52 -17.41 -11.06
C PRO A 199 10.52 -18.56 -11.22
N LYS A 200 11.02 -19.76 -11.54
CA LYS A 200 10.19 -20.96 -11.70
C LYS A 200 9.55 -21.34 -10.35
N PRO A 201 8.24 -21.61 -10.30
CA PRO A 201 7.59 -22.14 -9.10
C PRO A 201 8.14 -23.53 -8.75
N THR A 202 8.20 -23.84 -7.46
CA THR A 202 8.59 -25.15 -6.94
C THR A 202 7.48 -26.17 -7.15
N VAL A 203 6.24 -25.80 -6.85
CA VAL A 203 5.06 -26.65 -7.00
C VAL A 203 3.96 -25.88 -7.72
N PHE A 204 3.27 -26.59 -8.60
CA PHE A 204 2.02 -26.15 -9.18
C PHE A 204 0.89 -26.98 -8.57
N VAL A 205 -0.06 -26.30 -7.90
CA VAL A 205 -1.23 -26.95 -7.33
C VAL A 205 -2.43 -26.59 -8.18
N ASN A 206 -3.07 -27.61 -8.74
CA ASN A 206 -4.24 -27.46 -9.60
C ASN A 206 -5.33 -28.44 -9.17
N THR A 207 -6.12 -28.01 -8.19
CA THR A 207 -7.35 -28.70 -7.79
C THR A 207 -8.56 -27.93 -8.29
N GLU A 208 -9.74 -28.55 -8.25
CA GLU A 208 -11.00 -27.89 -8.62
C GLU A 208 -11.25 -26.61 -7.79
N SER A 209 -10.86 -26.65 -6.51
CA SER A 209 -11.05 -25.55 -5.56
C SER A 209 -9.86 -24.59 -5.46
N LEU A 210 -8.67 -24.97 -5.96
CA LEU A 210 -7.45 -24.25 -5.67
C LEU A 210 -6.43 -24.33 -6.80
N ARG A 211 -6.19 -23.18 -7.43
CA ARG A 211 -5.20 -23.00 -8.50
C ARG A 211 -4.15 -22.01 -8.03
N MET A 212 -2.94 -22.50 -7.79
CA MET A 212 -1.86 -21.66 -7.26
C MET A 212 -0.47 -22.09 -7.70
N LEU A 213 0.41 -21.09 -7.68
CA LEU A 213 1.84 -21.25 -7.80
C LEU A 213 2.46 -21.20 -6.42
N LEU A 214 3.38 -22.12 -6.12
CA LEU A 214 4.10 -22.19 -4.87
C LEU A 214 5.60 -22.04 -5.11
N TRP A 215 6.24 -21.15 -4.37
CA TRP A 215 7.69 -21.05 -4.25
C TRP A 215 8.10 -21.40 -2.82
N THR A 216 9.11 -22.26 -2.69
CA THR A 216 9.77 -22.53 -1.41
C THR A 216 10.96 -21.61 -1.27
N GLY A 217 10.99 -20.84 -0.18
CA GLY A 217 12.07 -19.90 0.13
C GLY A 217 13.03 -20.43 1.20
N PRO A 218 13.93 -19.58 1.71
CA PRO A 218 14.74 -19.91 2.87
C PRO A 218 13.88 -20.06 4.14
N ASP A 219 14.27 -20.99 5.01
CA ASP A 219 13.69 -21.24 6.34
C ASP A 219 12.19 -21.61 6.34
N PRO A 220 11.85 -22.89 6.19
CA PRO A 220 10.54 -23.44 5.70
C PRO A 220 9.46 -22.54 5.05
N ARG A 221 9.75 -21.29 4.69
CA ARG A 221 8.77 -20.29 4.25
C ARG A 221 8.26 -20.64 2.88
N ARG A 222 6.98 -20.33 2.64
CA ARG A 222 6.33 -20.58 1.35
C ARG A 222 5.65 -19.32 0.86
N LEU A 223 5.80 -19.03 -0.42
CA LEU A 223 5.07 -17.96 -1.11
C LEU A 223 4.08 -18.60 -2.07
N PHE A 224 2.85 -18.15 -2.01
CA PHE A 224 1.75 -18.63 -2.82
C PHE A 224 1.23 -17.50 -3.70
N ALA A 225 0.96 -17.78 -4.97
CA ALA A 225 0.20 -16.88 -5.83
C ALA A 225 -1.07 -17.58 -6.32
N TYR A 226 -2.22 -17.05 -5.91
CA TYR A 226 -3.56 -17.47 -6.28
C TYR A 226 -4.14 -16.53 -7.32
N PHE A 227 -4.95 -17.07 -8.22
CA PHE A 227 -5.62 -16.31 -9.27
C PHE A 227 -7.15 -16.46 -9.17
N PRO A 228 -7.79 -15.84 -8.16
CA PRO A 228 -9.25 -15.70 -8.17
C PRO A 228 -9.74 -15.00 -9.44
N THR A 229 -11.04 -15.10 -9.72
CA THR A 229 -11.67 -14.71 -11.00
C THR A 229 -11.26 -13.35 -11.57
N GLU A 230 -10.93 -12.37 -10.75
CA GLU A 230 -10.56 -11.01 -11.23
C GLU A 230 -9.23 -10.48 -10.70
N PHE A 231 -8.58 -11.19 -9.79
CA PHE A 231 -7.43 -10.68 -9.05
C PHE A 231 -6.31 -11.71 -8.98
N ILE A 232 -5.10 -11.23 -8.73
CA ILE A 232 -4.02 -12.03 -8.18
C ILE A 232 -3.93 -11.75 -6.69
N HIS A 233 -3.79 -12.79 -5.90
CA HIS A 233 -3.52 -12.75 -4.48
C HIS A 233 -2.21 -13.48 -4.23
N ILE A 234 -1.21 -12.78 -3.72
CA ILE A 234 0.04 -13.39 -3.29
C ILE A 234 0.09 -13.34 -1.77
N CYS A 235 0.41 -14.44 -1.12
CA CYS A 235 0.68 -14.44 0.30
C CYS A 235 1.86 -15.33 0.67
N GLN A 236 2.59 -14.91 1.70
CA GLN A 236 3.61 -15.71 2.35
C GLN A 236 3.01 -16.34 3.62
N LEU A 237 3.22 -17.65 3.80
CA LEU A 237 2.94 -18.38 5.03
C LEU A 237 4.24 -18.89 5.64
#